data_AF-A0A1G7N9Q7-F1
#
_entry.id   AF-A0A1G7N9Q7-F1
#
_cell.length_a   1.000
_cell.length_b   1.000
_cell.length_c   1.000
_cell.angle_alpha   90.00
_cell.angle_beta   90.00
_cell.angle_gamma   90.00
#
_symmetry.space_group_name_H-M   'P 1'
#
loop_
_entity.id
_entity.type
_entity.pdbx_description
1 polymer ?
#
loop_
_entity_poly.entity_id
_entity_poly.type
_entity_poly.pdbx_seq_one_letter_code
_entity_poly.pdbx_strand_id
1 'polypeptide(L)'
;MRGTLIIILILKMSTGFCQSDTNVVVNKNAKLKKIVFESQEVSVDEINEGRIARYADSINCYRRGELPYFLTEACFDYRRSFWPSFHSPISVRWSVLKQVKNKKALKRILNTNDPRLKRTCYTGKQDAYGIVVPDIEKSFFDLLKERYDQL
;
A
#
# COMPACT_ATOMS: atom_id res chain seq x y z
N MET A 1 7.30 -40.75 41.73
CA MET A 1 6.44 -39.63 41.29
C MET A 1 7.21 -38.85 40.24
N ARG A 2 6.81 -38.98 38.96
CA ARG A 2 7.48 -38.37 37.81
C ARG A 2 6.82 -37.02 37.53
N GLY A 3 7.53 -35.93 37.79
CA GLY A 3 7.08 -34.56 37.52
C GLY A 3 7.51 -34.13 36.12
N THR A 4 6.56 -34.00 35.21
CA THR A 4 6.77 -33.52 33.84
C THR A 4 6.80 -32.00 33.87
N LEU A 5 7.96 -31.39 33.61
CA LEU A 5 8.13 -29.95 33.48
C LEU A 5 7.88 -29.55 32.02
N ILE A 6 6.77 -28.87 31.76
CA ILE A 6 6.45 -28.27 30.46
C ILE A 6 7.08 -26.88 30.42
N ILE A 7 8.09 -26.70 29.56
CA ILE A 7 8.71 -25.39 29.29
C ILE A 7 7.98 -24.77 28.09
N ILE A 8 7.16 -23.76 28.35
CA ILE A 8 6.53 -22.94 27.31
C ILE A 8 7.48 -21.79 26.98
N LEU A 9 8.07 -21.84 25.79
CA LEU A 9 9.00 -20.83 25.27
C LEU A 9 8.18 -19.76 24.50
N ILE A 10 7.84 -18.66 25.17
CA ILE A 10 7.18 -17.51 24.51
C ILE A 10 8.28 -16.63 23.89
N LEU A 11 8.43 -16.75 22.57
CA LEU A 11 9.21 -15.84 21.74
C LEU A 11 8.63 -14.42 21.83
N LYS A 12 9.33 -13.52 22.53
CA LYS A 12 9.07 -12.08 22.46
C LYS A 12 9.49 -11.57 21.08
N MET A 13 8.53 -11.42 20.16
CA MET A 13 8.71 -10.55 19.00
C MET A 13 8.74 -9.10 19.49
N SER A 14 9.91 -8.49 19.36
CA SER A 14 10.10 -7.06 19.51
C SER A 14 9.40 -6.33 18.37
N THR A 15 8.13 -5.98 18.58
CA THR A 15 7.46 -4.95 17.80
C THR A 15 8.00 -3.59 18.26
N GLY A 16 8.87 -3.00 17.43
CA GLY A 16 9.23 -1.60 17.54
C GLY A 16 8.01 -0.74 17.21
N PHE A 17 7.10 -0.62 18.17
CA PHE A 17 6.05 0.40 18.17
C PHE A 17 6.71 1.70 18.64
N CYS A 18 6.73 2.71 17.78
CA CYS A 18 7.07 4.07 18.20
C CYS A 18 5.88 4.60 19.01
N GLN A 19 5.88 4.37 20.32
CA GLN A 19 4.91 4.97 21.24
C GLN A 19 5.27 6.45 21.42
N SER A 20 4.40 7.35 20.98
CA SER A 20 4.42 8.73 21.48
C SER A 20 3.72 8.73 22.84
N ASP A 21 4.49 8.85 23.91
CA ASP A 21 3.96 9.03 25.25
C ASP A 21 3.15 10.34 25.32
N THR A 22 1.83 10.22 25.40
CA THR A 22 0.98 11.31 25.86
C THR A 22 0.70 11.10 27.33
N ASN A 23 1.42 11.82 28.18
CA ASN A 23 1.14 11.88 29.60
C ASN A 23 -0.19 12.61 29.83
N VAL A 24 -1.26 11.87 30.10
CA VAL A 24 -2.53 12.45 30.56
C VAL A 24 -2.48 12.60 32.07
N VAL A 25 -2.20 13.82 32.55
CA VAL A 25 -2.36 14.17 33.97
C VAL A 25 -3.84 14.37 34.25
N VAL A 26 -4.46 13.39 34.93
CA VAL A 26 -5.87 13.48 35.34
C VAL A 26 -5.99 14.28 36.64
N ASN A 27 -6.38 15.54 36.52
CA ASN A 27 -6.80 16.36 37.66
C ASN A 27 -8.26 16.05 38.03
N LYS A 28 -8.48 15.45 39.21
CA LYS A 28 -9.79 14.97 39.68
C LYS A 28 -10.79 16.08 40.05
N ASN A 29 -10.41 17.36 39.97
CA ASN A 29 -11.25 18.50 40.38
C ASN A 29 -11.66 19.42 39.22
N ALA A 30 -11.46 19.02 37.97
CA ALA A 30 -11.82 19.87 36.82
C ALA A 30 -13.33 19.75 36.49
N LYS A 31 -14.04 20.88 36.63
CA LYS A 31 -15.42 21.08 36.15
C LYS A 31 -15.55 20.61 34.70
N LEU A 32 -16.56 19.78 34.40
CA LEU A 32 -16.77 19.19 33.06
C LEU A 32 -16.79 20.28 31.98
N LYS A 33 -15.66 20.50 31.32
CA LYS A 33 -15.59 21.24 30.08
C LYS A 33 -16.13 20.31 29.00
N LYS A 34 -17.15 20.76 28.28
CA LYS A 34 -17.64 20.12 27.06
C LYS A 34 -16.42 19.87 26.15
N ILE A 35 -16.00 18.61 26.03
CA ILE A 35 -14.96 18.22 25.09
C ILE A 35 -15.61 18.32 23.71
N VAL A 36 -15.38 19.43 23.03
CA VAL A 36 -15.70 19.57 21.62
C VAL A 36 -14.65 18.75 20.89
N PHE A 37 -15.00 17.54 20.48
CA PHE A 37 -14.21 16.78 19.53
C PHE A 37 -14.34 17.48 18.17
N GLU A 38 -13.42 18.39 17.90
CA GLU A 38 -13.20 18.91 16.57
C GLU A 38 -12.57 17.76 15.77
N SER A 39 -13.40 17.00 15.06
CA SER A 39 -12.89 15.99 14.14
C SER A 39 -12.19 16.73 13.00
N GLN A 40 -10.87 16.61 12.93
CA GLN A 40 -10.13 17.01 11.75
C GLN A 40 -10.71 16.19 10.58
N GLU A 41 -11.44 16.84 9.68
CA GLU A 41 -11.93 16.23 8.45
C GLU A 41 -10.72 15.94 7.56
N VAL A 42 -10.11 14.76 7.74
CA VAL A 42 -9.05 14.29 6.84
C VAL A 42 -9.71 14.03 5.49
N SER A 43 -9.20 14.68 4.45
CA SER A 43 -9.73 14.49 3.11
C SER A 43 -9.50 13.05 2.64
N VAL A 44 -10.45 12.48 1.90
CA VAL A 44 -10.33 11.13 1.32
C VAL A 44 -9.09 11.03 0.42
N ASP A 45 -8.71 12.13 -0.22
CA ASP A 45 -7.53 12.23 -1.07
C ASP A 45 -6.23 12.05 -0.29
N GLU A 46 -6.10 12.66 0.89
CA GLU A 46 -4.92 12.52 1.75
C GLU A 46 -4.75 11.07 2.25
N ILE A 47 -5.86 10.41 2.61
CA ILE A 47 -5.83 8.99 3.01
C ILE A 47 -5.37 8.12 1.84
N ASN A 48 -5.87 8.40 0.64
CA ASN A 48 -5.48 7.67 -0.55
C ASN A 48 -4.02 7.90 -0.93
N GLU A 49 -3.53 9.13 -0.85
CA GLU A 49 -2.13 9.47 -1.08
C GLU A 49 -1.22 8.72 -0.09
N GLY A 50 -1.57 8.71 1.20
CA GLY A 50 -0.82 7.96 2.21
C GLY A 50 -0.79 6.44 1.95
N ARG A 51 -1.88 5.87 1.43
CA ARG A 51 -1.92 4.44 1.04
C ARG A 51 -1.07 4.17 -0.21
N ILE A 52 -1.14 5.04 -1.22
CA ILE A 52 -0.30 4.95 -2.43
C ILE A 52 1.19 5.02 -2.06
N ALA A 53 1.56 5.93 -1.16
CA ALA A 53 2.93 6.08 -0.68
C ALA A 53 3.47 4.79 -0.05
N ARG A 54 2.67 4.08 0.75
CA ARG A 54 3.09 2.80 1.36
C ARG A 54 3.41 1.72 0.31
N TYR A 55 2.65 1.66 -0.79
CA TYR A 55 2.97 0.75 -1.89
C TYR A 55 4.25 1.17 -2.62
N ALA A 56 4.44 2.47 -2.83
CA ALA A 56 5.66 2.99 -3.44
C ALA A 56 6.89 2.71 -2.57
N ASP A 57 6.77 2.85 -1.25
CA ASP A 57 7.82 2.53 -0.29
C ASP A 57 8.20 1.05 -0.30
N SER A 58 7.22 0.16 -0.49
CA SER A 58 7.47 -1.27 -0.65
C SER A 58 8.37 -1.56 -1.86
N ILE A 59 8.18 -0.84 -2.97
CA ILE A 59 9.06 -0.91 -4.13
C ILE A 59 10.41 -0.26 -3.83
N ASN A 60 10.42 0.96 -3.28
CA ASN A 60 11.65 1.69 -2.98
C ASN A 60 12.59 0.92 -2.04
N CYS A 61 12.02 0.15 -1.11
CA CYS A 61 12.76 -0.67 -0.14
C CYS A 61 13.12 -2.07 -0.66
N TYR A 62 12.61 -2.49 -1.83
CA TYR A 62 12.84 -3.84 -2.33
C TYR A 62 14.34 -4.13 -2.56
N ARG A 63 14.85 -5.19 -1.91
CA ARG A 63 16.24 -5.63 -2.02
C ARG A 63 16.40 -6.94 -2.78
N ARG A 64 15.62 -7.97 -2.42
CA ARG A 64 15.64 -9.32 -2.98
C ARG A 64 14.48 -10.13 -2.36
N GLY A 65 14.21 -11.31 -2.90
CA GLY A 65 13.22 -12.24 -2.36
C GLY A 65 11.89 -12.14 -3.09
N GLU A 66 10.80 -12.35 -2.36
CA GLU A 66 9.46 -12.28 -2.94
C GLU A 66 9.08 -10.84 -3.31
N LEU A 67 8.40 -10.70 -4.45
CA LEU A 67 7.86 -9.42 -4.88
C LEU A 67 6.73 -8.97 -3.95
N PRO A 68 6.60 -7.67 -3.66
CA PRO A 68 5.41 -7.13 -3.02
C PRO A 68 4.14 -7.65 -3.73
N TYR A 69 3.23 -8.26 -2.97
CA TYR A 69 2.09 -9.02 -3.51
C TYR A 69 1.28 -8.23 -4.55
N PHE A 70 1.07 -6.93 -4.32
CA PHE A 70 0.30 -6.07 -5.21
C PHE A 70 0.88 -5.96 -6.63
N LEU A 71 2.20 -6.13 -6.81
CA LEU A 71 2.82 -6.14 -8.13
C LEU A 71 2.41 -7.35 -8.97
N THR A 72 1.90 -8.39 -8.31
CA THR A 72 1.45 -9.63 -8.95
C THR A 72 -0.06 -9.65 -9.21
N GLU A 73 -0.78 -8.62 -8.74
CA GLU A 73 -2.21 -8.42 -8.99
C GLU A 73 -2.42 -7.66 -10.30
N ALA A 74 -2.65 -8.38 -11.40
CA ALA A 74 -2.86 -7.75 -12.71
C ALA A 74 -3.97 -6.69 -12.71
N CYS A 75 -5.03 -6.93 -11.94
CA CYS A 75 -6.23 -6.09 -11.83
C CYS A 75 -6.19 -5.08 -10.67
N PHE A 76 -5.00 -4.70 -10.19
CA PHE A 76 -4.85 -3.79 -9.05
C PHE A 76 -5.55 -2.44 -9.23
N ASP A 77 -5.71 -1.95 -10.47
CA ASP A 77 -6.40 -0.69 -10.74
C ASP A 77 -7.90 -0.71 -10.43
N TYR A 78 -8.54 -1.89 -10.36
CA TYR A 78 -9.96 -2.03 -10.01
C TYR A 78 -10.25 -1.86 -8.52
N ARG A 79 -9.24 -1.52 -7.71
CA ARG A 79 -9.43 -1.17 -6.29
C ARG A 79 -10.10 0.20 -6.17
N ARG A 80 -11.42 0.21 -6.34
CA ARG A 80 -12.26 1.43 -6.38
C ARG A 80 -12.09 2.35 -5.18
N SER A 81 -11.63 1.86 -4.04
CA SER A 81 -11.32 2.68 -2.86
C SER A 81 -10.26 3.75 -3.12
N PHE A 82 -9.45 3.63 -4.18
CA PHE A 82 -8.44 4.62 -4.57
C PHE A 82 -8.98 5.64 -5.59
N TRP A 83 -10.16 5.42 -6.15
CA TRP A 83 -10.73 6.32 -7.13
C TRP A 83 -11.38 7.50 -6.42
N PRO A 84 -11.12 8.75 -6.86
CA PRO A 84 -11.81 9.92 -6.31
C PRO A 84 -13.33 9.82 -6.47
N SER A 85 -13.78 9.23 -7.60
CA SER A 85 -15.17 8.91 -7.85
C SER A 85 -15.30 7.74 -8.83
N PHE A 86 -16.49 7.12 -8.91
CA PHE A 86 -16.78 6.08 -9.90
C PHE A 86 -16.75 6.58 -11.35
N HIS A 87 -16.93 7.89 -11.57
CA HIS A 87 -16.91 8.51 -12.89
C HIS A 87 -15.51 8.96 -13.31
N SER A 88 -14.52 8.83 -12.43
CA SER A 88 -13.14 9.25 -12.67
C SER A 88 -12.15 8.16 -12.23
N PRO A 89 -12.17 6.99 -12.89
CA PRO A 89 -11.22 5.93 -12.61
C PRO A 89 -9.80 6.40 -12.89
N ILE A 90 -8.85 5.93 -12.08
CA ILE A 90 -7.42 6.23 -12.22
C ILE A 90 -6.62 4.94 -12.35
N SER A 91 -5.44 5.04 -12.98
CA SER A 91 -4.43 3.99 -12.87
C SER A 91 -3.79 4.06 -11.48
N VAL A 92 -4.22 3.18 -10.59
CA VAL A 92 -3.67 3.03 -9.24
C VAL A 92 -2.21 2.55 -9.32
N ARG A 93 -1.93 1.59 -10.22
CA ARG A 93 -0.59 1.07 -10.51
C ARG A 93 0.35 2.19 -10.93
N TRP A 94 -0.07 3.05 -11.86
CA TRP A 94 0.75 4.18 -12.28
C TRP A 94 0.92 5.23 -11.18
N SER A 95 -0.13 5.46 -10.39
CA SER A 95 -0.07 6.39 -9.24
C SER A 95 0.97 5.95 -8.20
N VAL A 96 1.06 4.65 -7.91
CA VAL A 96 2.15 4.08 -7.08
C VAL A 96 3.51 4.31 -7.72
N LEU A 97 3.67 3.98 -9.00
CA LEU A 97 4.96 4.03 -9.69
C LEU A 97 5.51 5.45 -9.84
N LYS A 98 4.65 6.47 -10.01
CA LYS A 98 5.06 7.88 -10.02
C LYS A 98 5.77 8.30 -8.73
N GLN A 99 5.44 7.69 -7.59
CA GLN A 99 6.09 7.99 -6.31
C GLN A 99 7.37 7.18 -6.07
N VAL A 100 7.65 6.16 -6.89
CA VAL A 100 8.90 5.38 -6.80
C VAL A 100 10.07 6.24 -7.27
N LYS A 101 11.14 6.31 -6.47
CA LYS A 101 12.36 7.07 -6.75
C LYS A 101 13.60 6.16 -6.88
N ASN A 102 13.53 4.92 -6.39
CA ASN A 102 14.67 4.01 -6.39
C ASN A 102 14.80 3.22 -7.70
N LYS A 103 15.51 3.79 -8.69
CA LYS A 103 15.80 3.13 -9.98
C LYS A 103 16.47 1.75 -9.83
N LYS A 104 17.34 1.58 -8.83
CA LYS A 104 18.00 0.29 -8.57
C LYS A 104 17.01 -0.77 -8.11
N ALA A 105 15.98 -0.40 -7.34
CA ALA A 105 14.94 -1.34 -6.93
C ALA A 105 14.09 -1.80 -8.11
N LEU A 106 13.70 -0.87 -8.98
CA LEU A 106 13.01 -1.20 -10.24
C LEU A 106 13.81 -2.17 -11.09
N LYS A 107 15.12 -1.93 -11.29
CA LYS A 107 16.02 -2.85 -12.00
C LYS A 107 15.99 -4.25 -11.39
N ARG A 108 16.06 -4.36 -10.06
CA ARG A 108 16.03 -5.66 -9.37
C ARG A 108 14.70 -6.38 -9.57
N ILE A 109 13.57 -5.66 -9.51
CA ILE A 109 12.24 -6.22 -9.76
C ILE A 109 12.14 -6.72 -11.20
N LEU A 110 12.52 -5.89 -12.18
CA LEU A 110 12.50 -6.27 -13.61
C LEU A 110 13.37 -7.51 -13.88
N ASN A 111 14.52 -7.62 -13.21
CA ASN A 111 15.42 -8.76 -13.33
C ASN A 111 14.92 -10.06 -12.66
N THR A 112 13.84 -10.02 -11.87
CA THR A 112 13.25 -11.26 -11.32
C THR A 112 12.66 -12.15 -12.41
N ASN A 113 12.33 -11.57 -13.57
CA ASN A 113 11.64 -12.27 -14.66
C ASN A 113 10.36 -13.01 -14.21
N ASP A 114 9.70 -12.54 -13.14
CA ASP A 114 8.48 -13.15 -12.63
C ASP A 114 7.36 -13.03 -13.69
N PRO A 115 6.79 -14.14 -14.19
CA PRO A 115 5.79 -14.11 -15.24
C PRO A 115 4.49 -13.42 -14.81
N ARG A 116 4.22 -13.30 -13.51
CA ARG A 116 3.03 -12.61 -12.98
C ARG A 116 3.07 -11.12 -13.31
N LEU A 117 4.25 -10.50 -13.40
CA LEU A 117 4.40 -9.09 -13.74
C LEU A 117 3.92 -8.77 -15.17
N LYS A 118 3.96 -9.75 -16.07
CA LYS A 118 3.56 -9.60 -17.49
C LYS A 118 2.07 -9.87 -17.72
N ARG A 119 1.32 -10.24 -16.69
CA ARG A 119 -0.13 -10.43 -16.80
C ARG A 119 -0.81 -9.07 -16.96
N THR A 120 -1.77 -9.02 -17.87
CA THR A 120 -2.67 -7.88 -18.04
C THR A 120 -4.02 -8.18 -17.38
N CYS A 121 -4.73 -7.14 -16.95
CA CYS A 121 -6.10 -7.31 -16.49
C CYS A 121 -7.03 -7.34 -17.72
N TYR A 122 -7.08 -8.48 -18.42
CA TYR A 122 -7.90 -8.60 -19.61
C TYR A 122 -9.39 -8.69 -19.24
N THR A 123 -10.12 -7.57 -19.37
CA THR A 123 -11.58 -7.52 -19.16
C THR A 123 -12.37 -7.18 -20.42
N GLY A 124 -11.73 -7.11 -21.60
CA GLY A 124 -12.27 -6.31 -22.69
C GLY A 124 -12.10 -4.82 -22.38
N LYS A 125 -12.18 -3.95 -23.40
CA LYS A 125 -11.87 -2.51 -23.27
C LYS A 125 -12.76 -1.75 -22.25
N GLN A 126 -13.84 -2.38 -21.78
CA GLN A 126 -14.83 -1.85 -20.86
C GLN A 126 -15.23 -2.96 -19.89
N ASP A 127 -15.45 -2.62 -18.62
CA ASP A 127 -16.18 -3.53 -17.73
C ASP A 127 -17.68 -3.58 -18.12
N ALA A 128 -18.47 -4.41 -17.44
CA ALA A 128 -19.91 -4.55 -17.70
C ALA A 128 -20.71 -3.22 -17.57
N TYR A 129 -20.09 -2.17 -17.04
CA TYR A 129 -20.69 -0.85 -16.81
C TYR A 129 -20.08 0.25 -17.70
N GLY A 130 -19.23 -0.12 -18.67
CA GLY A 130 -18.61 0.86 -19.58
C GLY A 130 -17.45 1.63 -18.96
N ILE A 131 -16.95 1.24 -17.78
CA ILE A 131 -15.85 1.94 -17.11
C ILE A 131 -14.54 1.65 -17.84
N VAL A 132 -13.85 2.72 -18.23
CA VAL A 132 -12.52 2.66 -18.87
C VAL A 132 -11.48 3.11 -17.86
N VAL A 133 -10.64 2.18 -17.42
CA VAL A 133 -9.54 2.46 -16.48
C VAL A 133 -8.28 2.80 -17.28
N PRO A 134 -7.58 3.92 -17.00
CA PRO A 134 -6.33 4.24 -17.69
C PRO A 134 -5.26 3.17 -17.52
N ASP A 135 -4.45 2.95 -18.57
CA ASP A 135 -3.33 2.00 -18.62
C ASP A 135 -3.70 0.53 -18.30
N ILE A 136 -4.98 0.17 -18.34
CA ILE A 136 -5.46 -1.17 -17.96
C ILE A 136 -4.92 -2.27 -18.89
N GLU A 137 -4.64 -1.90 -20.14
CA GLU A 137 -4.04 -2.76 -21.16
C GLU A 137 -2.56 -3.05 -20.92
N LYS A 138 -1.86 -2.20 -20.16
CA LYS A 138 -0.45 -2.39 -19.81
C LYS A 138 -0.33 -3.37 -18.66
N SER A 139 0.69 -4.22 -18.68
CA SER A 139 1.05 -5.07 -17.54
C SER A 139 1.82 -4.27 -16.48
N PHE A 140 1.99 -4.82 -15.28
CA PHE A 140 2.89 -4.21 -14.28
C PHE A 140 4.32 -4.12 -14.80
N PHE A 141 4.77 -5.11 -15.57
CA PHE A 141 6.10 -5.11 -16.19
C PHE A 141 6.29 -3.90 -17.10
N ASP A 142 5.30 -3.58 -17.94
CA ASP A 142 5.36 -2.44 -18.87
C ASP A 142 5.45 -1.13 -18.10
N LEU A 143 4.61 -0.94 -17.08
CA LEU A 143 4.61 0.26 -16.25
C LEU A 143 5.89 0.40 -15.43
N LEU A 144 6.41 -0.71 -14.89
CA LEU A 144 7.69 -0.73 -14.16
C LEU A 144 8.85 -0.32 -15.07
N LYS A 145 8.86 -0.81 -16.31
CA LYS A 145 9.87 -0.48 -17.31
C LYS A 145 9.77 1.00 -17.70
N GLU A 146 8.56 1.49 -17.99
CA GLU A 146 8.31 2.91 -18.29
C GLU A 146 8.84 3.81 -17.17
N ARG A 147 8.54 3.47 -15.91
CA ARG A 147 9.04 4.24 -14.78
C ARG A 147 10.57 4.14 -14.62
N TYR A 148 11.16 2.98 -14.89
CA TYR A 148 12.61 2.79 -14.84
C TYR A 148 13.34 3.66 -15.88
N ASP A 149 12.76 3.80 -17.07
CA ASP A 149 13.32 4.60 -18.16
C ASP A 149 13.20 6.12 -17.90
N GLN A 150 12.19 6.55 -17.12
CA GLN A 150 12.00 7.95 -16.70
C GLN A 150 12.94 8.43 -15.58
N LEU A 151 13.48 7.51 -14.78
CA LEU A 151 14.40 7.82 -13.66
C LEU A 151 15.86 7.81 -14.10
#